data_AF-A0A2E2EGC9-F1
#
_entry.id   AF-A0A2E2EGC9-F1
#
_cell.length_a   1.000
_cell.length_b   1.000
_cell.length_c   1.000
_cell.angle_alpha   90.00
_cell.angle_beta   90.00
_cell.angle_gamma   90.00
#
_symmetry.space_group_name_H-M   'P 1'
#
loop_
_entity.id
_entity.type
_entity.pdbx_description
1 polymer ?
#
loop_
_entity_poly.entity_id
_entity_poly.type
_entity_poly.pdbx_seq_one_letter_code
_entity_poly.pdbx_strand_id
1 'polypeptide(L)'
;MRLLLLSLVSVHMLFSSAMALDYGFCRPDPTSKKYLEVDFQAAYPKEISFECDYECGTKTKEVMIKGKSKVRVSSLADEAQKIVCQGVIVKKARWGYEFERIESFYSHQTDIAEIKQWARNSIQRDHPYEQELLGDLKKSLLSVARAYKSASQGDFLYFGKAAKVLFDIAQELPKQSVMLDRLVSQIKNKELKENSANKLVIAVLKAQAKWRF
;
A
#
# COMPACT_ATOMS: atom_id res chain seq x y z
N MET A 1 34.75 -50.40 38.56
CA MET A 1 34.89 -49.07 39.20
C MET A 1 36.02 -48.37 38.45
N ARG A 2 35.88 -47.35 37.60
CA ARG A 2 34.94 -46.23 37.43
C ARG A 2 34.94 -45.76 35.96
N LEU A 3 33.74 -45.45 35.47
CA LEU A 3 33.31 -44.33 34.61
C LEU A 3 34.12 -43.98 33.34
N LEU A 4 33.55 -44.16 32.13
CA LEU A 4 32.62 -43.24 31.43
C LEU A 4 33.21 -41.85 31.17
N LEU A 5 33.45 -41.53 29.89
CA LEU A 5 33.36 -40.17 29.32
C LEU A 5 33.28 -40.26 27.79
N LEU A 6 32.11 -40.68 27.30
CA LEU A 6 31.63 -40.38 25.95
C LEU A 6 31.27 -38.88 25.93
N SER A 7 32.18 -38.06 25.40
CA SER A 7 31.92 -36.65 25.13
C SER A 7 31.05 -36.53 23.86
N LEU A 8 29.72 -36.60 24.04
CA LEU A 8 28.76 -36.14 23.04
C LEU A 8 28.91 -34.62 22.89
N VAL A 9 29.54 -34.18 21.81
CA VAL A 9 29.53 -32.77 21.37
C VAL A 9 28.17 -32.50 20.73
N SER A 10 27.19 -32.09 21.54
CA SER A 10 25.90 -31.60 21.06
C SER A 10 26.05 -30.19 20.51
N VAL A 11 26.42 -30.07 19.23
CA VAL A 11 26.35 -28.81 18.47
C VAL A 11 24.89 -28.39 18.36
N HIS A 12 24.46 -27.48 19.23
CA HIS A 12 23.17 -26.82 19.11
C HIS A 12 23.30 -25.76 18.01
N MET A 13 22.93 -26.11 16.78
CA MET A 13 22.64 -25.11 15.76
C MET A 13 21.43 -24.30 16.22
N LEU A 14 21.69 -23.13 16.82
CA LEU A 14 20.70 -22.08 16.96
C LEU A 14 20.37 -21.58 15.55
N PHE A 15 19.37 -22.18 14.91
CA PHE A 15 18.73 -21.65 13.73
C PHE A 15 18.07 -20.33 14.13
N SER A 16 18.81 -19.22 13.97
CA SER A 16 18.22 -17.90 13.93
C SER A 16 17.50 -17.80 12.59
N SER A 17 16.19 -18.08 12.60
CA SER A 17 15.31 -17.76 11.48
C SER A 17 15.28 -16.24 11.36
N ALA A 18 16.23 -15.65 10.63
CA ALA A 18 16.06 -14.31 10.13
C ALA A 18 14.75 -14.35 9.32
N MET A 19 13.70 -13.68 9.82
CA MET A 19 12.48 -13.50 9.05
C MET A 19 12.83 -12.59 7.87
N ALA A 20 13.29 -13.23 6.81
CA ALA A 20 13.55 -12.61 5.53
C ALA A 20 12.26 -11.98 5.05
N LEU A 21 12.35 -10.74 4.58
CA LEU A 21 11.20 -10.01 4.08
C LEU A 21 10.70 -10.65 2.79
N ASP A 22 9.38 -10.81 2.68
CA ASP A 22 8.75 -11.34 1.47
C ASP A 22 9.06 -10.46 0.23
N TYR A 23 9.19 -11.10 -0.93
CA TYR A 23 9.40 -10.41 -2.20
C TYR A 23 8.34 -9.33 -2.42
N GLY A 24 8.76 -8.10 -2.72
CA GLY A 24 7.83 -6.99 -2.97
C GLY A 24 7.19 -6.38 -1.74
N PHE A 25 7.53 -6.83 -0.53
CA PHE A 25 7.14 -6.19 0.72
C PHE A 25 8.24 -5.27 1.23
N CYS A 26 7.85 -4.30 2.05
CA CYS A 26 8.72 -3.38 2.76
C CYS A 26 8.39 -3.37 4.25
N ARG A 27 9.40 -3.16 5.09
CA ARG A 27 9.24 -2.88 6.53
C ARG A 27 10.07 -1.65 6.92
N PRO A 28 9.54 -0.76 7.78
CA PRO A 28 10.29 0.40 8.26
C PRO A 28 11.36 0.01 9.30
N ASP A 29 12.47 0.75 9.32
CA ASP A 29 13.30 0.86 10.53
C ASP A 29 12.69 1.95 11.43
N PRO A 30 12.12 1.60 12.60
CA PRO A 30 11.45 2.55 13.47
C PRO A 30 12.39 3.60 14.08
N THR A 31 13.69 3.32 14.11
CA THR A 31 14.72 4.20 14.68
C THR A 31 15.25 5.23 13.69
N SER A 32 14.99 5.03 12.39
CA SER A 32 15.49 5.88 11.30
C SER A 32 14.72 7.20 11.11
N LYS A 33 13.60 7.38 11.80
CA LYS A 33 12.68 8.50 11.56
C LYS A 33 13.36 9.85 11.81
N LYS A 34 13.30 10.74 10.82
CA LYS A 34 13.83 12.11 10.89
C LYS A 34 12.82 13.13 10.39
N TYR A 35 12.57 14.18 11.18
CA TYR A 35 11.76 15.32 10.76
C TYR A 35 12.52 16.22 9.79
N LEU A 36 11.85 16.70 8.73
CA LEU A 36 12.48 17.52 7.69
C LEU A 36 12.31 19.01 7.96
N GLU A 37 11.07 19.47 8.06
CA GLU A 37 10.69 20.87 8.29
C GLU A 37 9.39 20.84 9.08
N VAL A 38 9.43 21.07 10.40
CA VAL A 38 8.24 20.94 11.26
C VAL A 38 8.18 22.06 12.28
N ASP A 39 7.07 22.79 12.27
CA ASP A 39 6.63 23.61 13.39
C ASP A 39 5.60 22.83 14.22
N PHE A 40 6.06 22.25 15.34
CA PHE A 40 5.16 21.53 16.26
C PHE A 40 4.23 22.48 17.02
N GLN A 41 4.49 23.78 17.05
CA GLN A 41 3.66 24.79 17.73
C GLN A 41 2.53 25.31 16.85
N ALA A 42 2.55 25.00 15.54
CA ALA A 42 1.46 25.37 14.64
C ALA A 42 0.11 24.79 15.11
N ALA A 43 -0.95 25.59 14.93
CA ALA A 43 -2.32 25.17 15.21
C ALA A 43 -2.80 24.08 14.24
N TYR A 44 -3.77 23.29 14.66
CA TYR A 44 -4.41 22.30 13.79
C TYR A 44 -5.36 22.94 12.78
N PRO A 45 -5.50 22.37 11.58
CA PRO A 45 -4.73 21.24 11.06
C PRO A 45 -3.36 21.69 10.55
N LYS A 46 -2.33 20.87 10.79
CA LYS A 46 -0.97 21.13 10.29
C LYS A 46 -0.43 19.98 9.45
N GLU A 47 0.52 20.30 8.59
CA GLU A 47 1.21 19.32 7.75
C GLU A 47 2.60 19.05 8.34
N ILE A 48 2.95 17.76 8.45
CA ILE A 48 4.21 17.33 9.04
C ILE A 48 4.90 16.43 8.03
N SER A 49 6.16 16.76 7.74
CA SER A 49 7.01 16.01 6.82
C SER A 49 8.13 15.31 7.59
N PHE A 50 8.32 14.02 7.33
CA PHE A 50 9.38 13.21 7.90
C PHE A 50 9.87 12.18 6.89
N GLU A 51 11.09 11.70 7.08
CA GLU A 51 11.68 10.60 6.34
C GLU A 51 11.92 9.41 7.26
N CYS A 52 11.86 8.20 6.69
CA CYS A 52 12.29 6.96 7.34
C CYS A 52 13.04 6.10 6.33
N ASP A 53 13.90 5.22 6.83
CA ASP A 53 14.51 4.16 6.06
C ASP A 53 13.62 2.91 6.09
N TYR A 54 13.48 2.26 4.94
CA TYR A 54 12.68 1.07 4.73
C TYR A 54 13.53 -0.02 4.13
N GLU A 55 13.48 -1.19 4.72
CA GLU A 55 14.03 -2.41 4.15
C GLU A 55 12.96 -3.02 3.23
N CYS A 56 13.32 -3.28 1.98
CA CYS A 56 12.40 -3.76 0.96
C CYS A 56 12.94 -5.01 0.27
N GLY A 57 12.11 -6.05 0.17
CA GLY A 57 12.49 -7.37 -0.33
C GLY A 57 12.49 -7.44 -1.86
N THR A 58 13.62 -7.83 -2.45
CA THR A 58 13.70 -8.28 -3.84
C THR A 58 13.72 -9.81 -3.91
N LYS A 59 13.78 -10.40 -5.10
CA LYS A 59 13.85 -11.87 -5.25
C LYS A 59 15.13 -12.47 -4.62
N THR A 60 16.19 -11.69 -4.48
CA THR A 60 17.52 -12.20 -4.11
C THR A 60 18.13 -11.52 -2.89
N LYS A 61 17.66 -10.32 -2.53
CA LYS A 61 18.21 -9.53 -1.43
C LYS A 61 17.22 -8.49 -0.91
N GLU A 62 17.51 -7.96 0.26
CA GLU A 62 16.87 -6.76 0.78
C GLU A 62 17.62 -5.50 0.30
N VAL A 63 16.89 -4.41 0.10
CA VAL A 63 17.45 -3.09 -0.24
C VAL A 63 16.90 -2.04 0.69
N MET A 64 17.74 -1.07 1.05
CA MET A 64 17.33 0.07 1.87
C MET A 64 16.83 1.21 0.98
N ILE A 65 15.66 1.75 1.30
CA ILE A 65 15.02 2.85 0.60
C ILE A 65 14.65 3.91 1.62
N LYS A 66 15.15 5.14 1.41
CA LYS A 66 14.72 6.29 2.18
C LYS A 66 13.43 6.85 1.60
N GLY A 67 12.36 6.82 2.39
CA GLY A 67 11.03 7.24 2.00
C GLY A 67 10.59 8.51 2.71
N LYS A 68 10.07 9.49 1.97
CA LYS A 68 9.52 10.72 2.53
C LYS A 68 8.00 10.63 2.67
N SER A 69 7.50 11.03 3.83
CA SER A 69 6.08 11.08 4.15
C SER A 69 5.67 12.50 4.49
N LYS A 70 4.50 12.90 4.00
CA LYS A 70 3.85 14.16 4.35
C LYS A 70 2.43 13.85 4.82
N VAL A 71 2.14 14.16 6.08
CA VAL A 71 0.86 13.83 6.71
C VAL A 71 0.16 15.07 7.22
N ARG A 72 -1.16 15.14 7.03
CA ARG A 72 -2.02 16.16 7.64
C ARG A 72 -2.59 15.63 8.94
N VAL A 73 -2.34 16.35 10.03
CA VAL A 73 -2.82 16.01 11.37
C VAL A 73 -3.84 17.05 11.82
N SER A 74 -4.97 16.59 12.35
CA SER A 74 -6.07 17.46 12.79
C SER A 74 -6.29 17.46 14.30
N SER A 75 -5.51 16.65 15.05
CA SER A 75 -5.61 16.53 16.50
C SER A 75 -4.32 15.93 17.08
N LEU A 76 -4.18 15.98 18.41
CA LEU A 76 -3.10 15.29 19.13
C LEU A 76 -3.12 13.76 18.93
N ALA A 77 -4.30 13.16 18.80
CA ALA A 77 -4.42 11.72 18.51
C ALA A 77 -3.91 11.39 17.11
N ASP A 78 -4.22 12.25 16.13
CA ASP A 78 -3.70 12.14 14.77
C ASP A 78 -2.17 12.26 14.75
N GLU A 79 -1.59 13.16 15.55
CA GLU A 79 -0.13 13.29 15.65
C GLU A 79 0.51 11.98 16.09
N ALA A 80 -0.02 11.38 17.16
CA ALA A 80 0.54 10.14 17.70
C ALA A 80 0.43 8.96 16.72
N GLN A 81 -0.65 8.90 15.94
CA GLN A 81 -0.93 7.75 15.06
C GLN A 81 -0.43 7.92 13.62
N LYS A 82 -0.40 9.14 13.08
CA LYS A 82 -0.07 9.39 11.67
C LYS A 82 1.37 9.82 11.47
N ILE A 83 2.00 10.39 12.49
CA ILE A 83 3.41 10.78 12.42
C ILE A 83 4.29 9.59 12.81
N VAL A 84 4.13 8.47 12.12
CA VAL A 84 4.99 7.27 12.27
C VAL A 84 5.32 6.73 10.89
N CYS A 85 6.42 5.99 10.75
CA CYS A 85 6.77 5.35 9.48
C CYS A 85 5.67 4.36 9.07
N GLN A 86 5.36 4.25 7.77
CA GLN A 86 4.34 3.32 7.32
C GLN A 86 4.71 1.88 7.74
N GLY A 87 3.77 1.15 8.34
CA GLY A 87 4.00 -0.18 8.91
C GLY A 87 4.34 -0.18 10.40
N VAL A 88 4.64 0.98 11.01
CA VAL A 88 4.73 1.08 12.47
C VAL A 88 3.33 1.13 13.07
N ILE A 89 3.02 0.18 13.95
CA ILE A 89 1.76 0.14 14.69
C ILE A 89 2.00 0.70 16.09
N VAL A 90 1.17 1.67 16.47
CA VAL A 90 1.15 2.24 17.82
C VAL A 90 -0.16 1.91 18.50
N LYS A 91 -0.10 1.66 19.81
CA LYS A 91 -1.28 1.42 20.63
C LYS A 91 -1.43 2.52 21.67
N LYS A 92 -2.67 2.76 22.10
CA LYS A 92 -2.97 3.68 23.19
C LYS A 92 -2.57 3.05 24.52
N ALA A 93 -1.75 3.75 25.29
CA ALA A 93 -1.34 3.39 26.64
C ALA A 93 -1.96 4.35 27.66
N ARG A 94 -1.71 4.10 28.96
CA ARG A 94 -2.26 4.91 30.06
C ARG A 94 -1.87 6.40 29.97
N TRP A 95 -0.70 6.70 29.44
CA TRP A 95 -0.11 8.04 29.42
C TRP A 95 0.11 8.61 28.01
N GLY A 96 -0.40 7.95 26.96
CA GLY A 96 -0.17 8.38 25.58
C GLY A 96 -0.28 7.24 24.58
N TYR A 97 0.66 7.21 23.63
CA TYR A 97 0.78 6.15 22.63
C TYR A 97 2.17 5.55 22.70
N GLU A 98 2.25 4.23 22.57
CA GLU A 98 3.52 3.51 22.58
C GLU A 98 3.63 2.61 21.34
N PHE A 99 4.87 2.34 20.94
CA PHE A 99 5.17 1.37 19.90
C PHE A 99 4.59 0.00 20.29
N GLU A 100 3.88 -0.63 19.35
CA GLU A 100 3.34 -1.97 19.54
C GLU A 100 4.14 -3.00 18.73
N ARG A 101 4.21 -2.81 17.40
CA ARG A 101 4.88 -3.73 16.48
C ARG A 101 5.16 -3.07 15.13
N ILE A 102 5.88 -3.79 14.28
CA ILE A 102 6.07 -3.47 12.87
C ILE A 102 5.28 -4.48 12.03
N GLU A 103 4.56 -3.98 11.03
CA GLU A 103 3.91 -4.76 10.00
C GLU A 103 4.52 -4.44 8.63
N SER A 104 4.88 -5.49 7.91
CA SER A 104 5.31 -5.35 6.51
C SER A 104 4.13 -4.95 5.64
N PHE A 105 4.39 -4.19 4.58
CA PHE A 105 3.37 -3.77 3.63
C PHE A 105 3.81 -4.03 2.20
N TYR A 106 2.86 -4.32 1.31
CA TYR A 106 3.15 -4.51 -0.10
C TYR A 106 3.57 -3.18 -0.74
N SER A 107 4.74 -3.16 -1.37
CA SER A 107 5.40 -1.95 -1.84
C SER A 107 4.62 -1.17 -2.89
N HIS A 108 3.75 -1.82 -3.67
CA HIS A 108 2.88 -1.12 -4.61
C HIS A 108 1.71 -0.37 -3.94
N GLN A 109 1.31 -0.74 -2.71
CA GLN A 109 0.20 -0.12 -1.99
C GLN A 109 0.56 1.13 -1.19
N THR A 110 1.85 1.37 -0.95
CA THR A 110 2.31 2.55 -0.21
C THR A 110 1.97 3.86 -0.91
N ASP A 111 1.92 4.97 -0.16
CA ASP A 111 1.87 6.32 -0.72
C ASP A 111 3.24 7.00 -0.80
N ILE A 112 4.28 6.35 -0.30
CA ILE A 112 5.65 6.82 -0.33
C ILE A 112 6.17 6.74 -1.76
N ALA A 113 6.48 7.90 -2.35
CA ALA A 113 6.81 8.01 -3.76
C ALA A 113 8.06 7.20 -4.13
N GLU A 114 9.09 7.23 -3.28
CA GLU A 114 10.36 6.54 -3.49
C GLU A 114 10.17 5.02 -3.53
N ILE A 115 9.44 4.45 -2.56
CA ILE A 115 9.15 3.01 -2.50
C ILE A 115 8.27 2.61 -3.68
N LYS A 116 7.23 3.37 -4.01
CA LYS A 116 6.35 3.08 -5.13
C LYS A 116 7.10 3.13 -6.48
N GLN A 117 8.04 4.06 -6.64
CA GLN A 117 8.89 4.13 -7.82
C GLN A 117 9.83 2.93 -7.91
N TRP A 118 10.48 2.56 -6.80
CA TRP A 118 11.29 1.36 -6.75
C TRP A 118 10.48 0.10 -7.09
N ALA A 119 9.29 -0.05 -6.50
CA ALA A 119 8.41 -1.19 -6.75
C ALA A 119 8.09 -1.35 -8.24
N ARG A 120 7.76 -0.26 -8.93
CA ARG A 120 7.52 -0.27 -10.40
C ARG A 120 8.71 -0.77 -11.22
N ASN A 121 9.93 -0.58 -10.74
CA ASN A 121 11.15 -0.93 -11.47
C ASN A 121 11.69 -2.31 -11.10
N SER A 122 11.39 -2.81 -9.90
CA SER A 122 12.04 -3.99 -9.31
C SER A 122 11.08 -5.13 -8.97
N ILE A 123 9.79 -4.86 -8.83
CA ILE A 123 8.78 -5.84 -8.44
C ILE A 123 7.89 -6.16 -9.64
N GLN A 124 7.78 -7.45 -9.95
CA GLN A 124 6.94 -7.93 -11.04
C GLN A 124 5.48 -7.95 -10.61
N ARG A 125 4.58 -7.69 -11.56
CA ARG A 125 3.13 -7.56 -11.32
C ARG A 125 2.40 -8.91 -11.22
N ASP A 126 3.09 -10.02 -11.51
CA ASP A 126 2.60 -11.39 -11.35
C ASP A 126 2.74 -11.91 -9.90
N HIS A 127 2.85 -10.99 -8.94
CA HIS A 127 2.96 -11.31 -7.51
C HIS A 127 1.67 -11.96 -6.97
N PRO A 128 1.74 -13.02 -6.12
CA PRO A 128 0.55 -13.66 -5.54
C PRO A 128 -0.36 -12.70 -4.78
N TYR A 129 0.21 -11.82 -3.97
CA TYR A 129 -0.55 -10.76 -3.28
C TYR A 129 -1.28 -9.83 -4.25
N GLU A 130 -0.73 -9.58 -5.45
CA GLU A 130 -1.41 -8.77 -6.45
C GLU A 130 -2.64 -9.48 -7.05
N GLN A 131 -2.65 -10.81 -7.11
CA GLN A 131 -3.84 -11.58 -7.50
C GLN A 131 -4.99 -11.41 -6.49
N GLU A 132 -4.68 -11.34 -5.19
CA GLU A 132 -5.66 -11.04 -4.15
C GLU A 132 -6.23 -9.63 -4.33
N LEU A 133 -5.37 -8.63 -4.57
CA LEU A 133 -5.80 -7.26 -4.86
C LEU A 133 -6.68 -7.15 -6.11
N LEU A 134 -6.38 -7.92 -7.16
CA LEU A 134 -7.22 -7.99 -8.35
C LEU A 134 -8.58 -8.63 -8.06
N GLY A 135 -8.62 -9.64 -7.18
CA GLY A 135 -9.85 -10.27 -6.70
C GLY A 135 -10.75 -9.30 -5.93
N ASP A 136 -10.17 -8.48 -5.05
CA ASP A 136 -10.91 -7.49 -4.28
C ASP A 136 -11.33 -6.29 -5.13
N LEU A 137 -10.49 -5.88 -6.08
CA LEU A 137 -10.84 -4.90 -7.10
C LEU A 137 -12.06 -5.37 -7.89
N LYS A 138 -12.09 -6.63 -8.36
CA LYS A 138 -13.24 -7.19 -9.08
C LYS A 138 -14.54 -7.03 -8.28
N LYS A 139 -14.56 -7.41 -7.01
CA LYS A 139 -15.76 -7.29 -6.15
C LYS A 139 -16.22 -5.83 -6.06
N SER A 140 -15.27 -4.92 -5.84
CA SER A 140 -15.53 -3.48 -5.73
C SER A 140 -16.07 -2.89 -7.04
N LEU A 141 -15.47 -3.24 -8.18
CA LEU A 141 -15.91 -2.80 -9.49
C LEU A 141 -17.32 -3.30 -9.82
N LEU A 142 -17.64 -4.57 -9.53
CA LEU A 142 -18.99 -5.11 -9.73
C LEU A 142 -20.03 -4.38 -8.87
N SER A 143 -19.68 -4.06 -7.62
CA SER A 143 -20.56 -3.31 -6.72
C SER A 143 -20.87 -1.92 -7.27
N VAL A 144 -19.83 -1.16 -7.62
CA VAL A 144 -19.97 0.20 -8.17
C VAL A 144 -20.68 0.18 -9.53
N ALA A 145 -20.37 -0.79 -10.39
CA ALA A 145 -20.99 -0.91 -11.70
C ALA A 145 -22.51 -1.17 -11.59
N ARG A 146 -22.96 -1.97 -10.62
CA ARG A 146 -24.39 -2.16 -10.34
C ARG A 146 -25.05 -0.87 -9.88
N ALA A 147 -24.42 -0.13 -8.97
CA ALA A 147 -24.94 1.16 -8.50
C ALA A 147 -25.07 2.17 -9.64
N TYR A 148 -24.03 2.29 -10.48
CA TYR A 148 -24.06 3.16 -11.66
C TYR A 148 -25.11 2.72 -12.69
N LYS A 149 -25.32 1.41 -12.88
CA LYS A 149 -26.38 0.90 -13.75
C LYS A 149 -27.76 1.33 -13.23
N SER A 150 -28.00 1.24 -11.93
CA SER A 150 -29.27 1.68 -11.32
C SER A 150 -29.48 3.20 -11.44
N ALA A 151 -28.42 3.99 -11.34
CA ALA A 151 -28.46 5.45 -11.50
C ALA A 151 -28.60 5.91 -12.96
N SER A 152 -28.56 5.00 -13.94
CA SER A 152 -28.59 5.34 -15.36
C SER A 152 -30.02 5.60 -15.86
N GLN A 153 -30.56 6.79 -15.60
CA GLN A 153 -31.90 7.22 -16.01
C GLN A 153 -31.90 8.67 -16.50
N GLY A 154 -32.81 9.02 -17.42
CA GLY A 154 -32.94 10.40 -17.94
C GLY A 154 -31.63 10.96 -18.48
N ASP A 155 -31.20 12.12 -17.98
CA ASP A 155 -29.96 12.81 -18.38
C ASP A 155 -28.67 12.13 -17.86
N PHE A 156 -28.81 11.11 -17.01
CA PHE A 156 -27.70 10.46 -16.30
C PHE A 156 -27.13 9.22 -17.03
N LEU A 157 -27.33 9.12 -18.36
CA LEU A 157 -26.86 7.98 -19.17
C LEU A 157 -25.35 7.72 -19.10
N TYR A 158 -24.56 8.72 -18.70
CA TYR A 158 -23.12 8.58 -18.52
C TYR A 158 -22.75 7.61 -17.37
N PHE A 159 -23.63 7.40 -16.38
CA PHE A 159 -23.46 6.34 -15.39
C PHE A 159 -23.61 4.96 -16.01
N GLY A 160 -24.58 4.75 -16.90
CA GLY A 160 -24.75 3.47 -17.61
C GLY A 160 -23.54 3.12 -18.47
N LYS A 161 -22.97 4.12 -19.16
CA LYS A 161 -21.72 3.96 -19.91
C LYS A 161 -20.54 3.59 -19.00
N ALA A 162 -20.41 4.25 -17.85
CA ALA A 162 -19.37 3.93 -16.87
C ALA A 162 -19.56 2.52 -16.28
N ALA A 163 -20.79 2.15 -15.94
CA ALA A 163 -21.14 0.83 -15.42
C ALA A 163 -20.68 -0.28 -16.38
N LYS A 164 -20.95 -0.13 -17.69
CA LYS A 164 -20.51 -1.10 -18.70
C LYS A 164 -19.00 -1.28 -18.68
N VAL A 165 -18.23 -0.18 -18.71
CA VAL A 165 -16.76 -0.24 -18.68
C VAL A 165 -16.25 -0.92 -17.41
N LEU A 166 -16.82 -0.59 -16.24
CA LEU A 166 -16.43 -1.22 -14.97
C LEU A 166 -16.77 -2.71 -14.91
N PHE A 167 -17.93 -3.12 -15.47
CA PHE A 167 -18.30 -4.52 -15.63
C PHE A 167 -17.31 -5.27 -16.53
N ASP A 168 -16.96 -4.70 -17.68
CA ASP A 168 -16.06 -5.32 -18.65
C ASP A 168 -14.69 -5.57 -18.00
N ILE A 169 -14.13 -4.59 -17.29
CA ILE A 169 -12.88 -4.77 -16.52
C ILE A 169 -13.04 -5.89 -15.48
N ALA A 170 -14.12 -5.87 -14.71
CA ALA A 170 -14.32 -6.83 -13.62
C ALA A 170 -14.46 -8.29 -14.10
N GLN A 171 -14.92 -8.53 -15.33
CA GLN A 171 -15.06 -9.87 -15.88
C GLN A 171 -13.71 -10.50 -16.25
N GLU A 172 -12.72 -9.70 -16.66
CA GLU A 172 -11.36 -10.17 -16.95
C GLU A 172 -10.60 -10.56 -15.66
N LEU A 173 -10.89 -9.86 -14.56
CA LEU A 173 -10.21 -10.04 -13.29
C LEU A 173 -10.58 -11.35 -12.56
N PRO A 174 -9.69 -11.93 -11.74
CA PRO A 174 -8.27 -11.57 -11.59
C PRO A 174 -7.37 -12.18 -12.68
N LYS A 175 -7.93 -13.03 -13.55
CA LYS A 175 -7.17 -13.85 -14.51
C LYS A 175 -6.39 -13.01 -15.54
N GLN A 176 -6.94 -11.87 -15.95
CA GLN A 176 -6.33 -10.96 -16.93
C GLN A 176 -6.55 -9.51 -16.48
N SER A 177 -5.54 -8.65 -16.67
CA SER A 177 -5.61 -7.22 -16.33
C SER A 177 -5.44 -6.29 -17.54
N VAL A 178 -5.53 -6.80 -18.77
CA VAL A 178 -5.21 -6.05 -20.00
C VAL A 178 -6.04 -4.77 -20.12
N MET A 179 -7.36 -4.85 -19.91
CA MET A 179 -8.21 -3.66 -20.00
C MET A 179 -7.93 -2.66 -18.88
N LEU A 180 -7.67 -3.14 -17.66
CA LEU A 180 -7.28 -2.32 -16.51
C LEU A 180 -5.98 -1.56 -16.81
N ASP A 181 -4.95 -2.27 -17.28
CA ASP A 181 -3.62 -1.70 -17.54
C ASP A 181 -3.65 -0.67 -18.69
N ARG A 182 -4.44 -0.94 -19.73
CA ARG A 182 -4.70 0.02 -20.79
C ARG A 182 -5.36 1.30 -20.27
N LEU A 183 -6.32 1.20 -19.34
CA LEU A 183 -6.98 2.39 -18.79
C LEU A 183 -6.07 3.14 -17.81
N VAL A 184 -5.34 2.43 -16.96
CA VAL A 184 -4.37 3.03 -16.02
C VAL A 184 -3.30 3.83 -16.76
N SER A 185 -2.77 3.31 -17.86
CA SER A 185 -1.79 4.03 -18.69
C SER A 185 -2.37 5.30 -19.35
N GLN A 186 -3.65 5.30 -19.73
CA GLN A 186 -4.32 6.47 -20.32
C GLN A 186 -4.61 7.58 -19.31
N ILE A 187 -4.79 7.25 -18.03
CA ILE A 187 -5.11 8.21 -16.96
C ILE A 187 -3.99 9.23 -16.72
N LYS A 188 -2.73 8.90 -17.06
CA LYS A 188 -1.58 9.79 -16.82
C LYS A 188 -1.56 11.02 -17.72
N ASN A 189 -2.33 11.05 -18.83
CA ASN A 189 -2.11 12.00 -19.92
C ASN A 189 -3.36 12.80 -20.37
N LYS A 190 -4.48 12.80 -19.64
CA LYS A 190 -5.70 13.48 -20.11
C LYS A 190 -6.45 14.26 -19.02
N GLU A 191 -6.74 15.52 -19.31
CA GLU A 191 -7.83 16.25 -18.66
C GLU A 191 -9.17 15.63 -19.11
N LEU A 192 -10.06 15.42 -18.14
CA LEU A 192 -11.34 14.77 -18.36
C LEU A 192 -12.46 15.79 -18.24
N LYS A 193 -13.35 15.81 -19.23
CA LYS A 193 -14.58 16.62 -19.17
C LYS A 193 -15.38 16.30 -17.90
N GLU A 194 -15.93 17.33 -17.26
CA GLU A 194 -16.88 17.19 -16.15
C GLU A 194 -18.10 16.39 -16.61
N ASN A 195 -18.65 15.56 -15.70
CA ASN A 195 -19.83 14.71 -15.94
C ASN A 195 -19.72 13.74 -17.13
N SER A 196 -18.54 13.16 -17.33
CA SER A 196 -18.32 12.11 -18.34
C SER A 196 -18.21 10.71 -17.72
N ALA A 197 -18.64 9.70 -18.47
CA ALA A 197 -18.49 8.29 -18.10
C ALA A 197 -17.01 7.94 -17.79
N ASN A 198 -16.09 8.50 -18.56
CA ASN A 198 -14.65 8.31 -18.35
C ASN A 198 -14.18 8.90 -17.02
N LYS A 199 -14.66 10.10 -16.63
CA LYS A 199 -14.34 10.69 -15.32
C LYS A 199 -14.80 9.77 -14.18
N LEU A 200 -15.99 9.20 -14.28
CA LEU A 200 -16.50 8.24 -13.29
C LEU A 200 -15.66 6.96 -13.21
N VAL A 201 -15.34 6.35 -14.35
CA VAL A 201 -14.48 5.15 -14.39
C VAL A 201 -13.12 5.44 -13.75
N ILE A 202 -12.50 6.57 -14.13
CA ILE A 202 -11.17 6.94 -13.65
C ILE A 202 -11.18 7.26 -12.15
N ALA A 203 -12.22 7.93 -11.66
CA ALA A 203 -12.37 8.18 -10.22
C ALA A 203 -12.45 6.87 -9.43
N VAL A 204 -13.22 5.90 -9.92
CA VAL A 204 -13.33 4.56 -9.30
C VAL A 204 -11.99 3.84 -9.33
N LEU A 205 -11.29 3.83 -10.47
CA LEU A 205 -9.98 3.17 -10.58
C LEU A 205 -8.93 3.83 -9.69
N LYS A 206 -8.86 5.16 -9.61
CA LYS A 206 -7.93 5.86 -8.70
C LYS A 206 -8.21 5.54 -7.23
N ALA A 207 -9.47 5.37 -6.86
CA ALA A 207 -9.86 5.03 -5.50
C ALA A 207 -9.58 3.56 -5.16
N GLN A 208 -9.94 2.63 -6.04
CA GLN A 208 -9.95 1.19 -5.76
C GLN A 208 -8.66 0.46 -6.20
N ALA A 209 -7.95 1.01 -7.18
CA ALA A 209 -6.75 0.42 -7.77
C ALA A 209 -5.53 1.33 -7.62
N LYS A 210 -5.43 2.08 -6.51
CA LYS A 210 -4.33 3.03 -6.23
C LYS A 210 -2.94 2.41 -6.40
N TRP A 211 -2.81 1.13 -6.10
CA TRP A 211 -1.60 0.32 -6.21
C TRP A 211 -1.17 0.00 -7.66
N ARG A 212 -2.02 0.29 -8.65
CA ARG A 212 -1.68 0.21 -10.08
C ARG A 212 -0.97 1.46 -10.63
N PHE A 213 -1.01 2.61 -9.93
CA PHE A 213 -0.55 3.90 -10.46
C PHE A 213 0.95 4.21 -10.26
#